data_AF-A0A841HFN9-F1
#
_entry.id   AF-A0A841HFN9-F1
#
_cell.length_a   1.000
_cell.length_b   1.000
_cell.length_c   1.000
_cell.angle_alpha   90.00
_cell.angle_beta   90.00
_cell.angle_gamma   90.00
#
_symmetry.space_group_name_H-M   'P 1'
#
loop_
_entity.id
_entity.type
_entity.pdbx_description
1 polymer ?
#
loop_
_entity_poly.entity_id
_entity_poly.type
_entity_poly.pdbx_seq_one_letter_code
_entity_poly.pdbx_strand_id
1 'polypeptide(L)'
;MAFIDTLVGSGVFVMFLAVVVGMAFGRINFGRGIKFGVAGPLFAGLVLGHFGFTVPDAYSGLTLALFVAAVGLIAAHEIEGTVKTYGLNFIAISVLMPTIAAILTYVWVVVVFPNASTGLIMGSFSGALTSSPGLGSAIEALPEAAAQQYQIGHSVGYVIGVLIIVMFQQLYPKLSGMNLDAEKQQFSEKVSDIAENANIEVVTFSVLGFALVLATGTVLGSIPIPLGPIGVITLGTTGGVLITALVLGYLGKIGPVTMRMETTILSEIRAFTLAMFLAVVGIDAGSGLVETIAEYGVEIVVTAGLNSIVAIIGGLVLTRVIWKMDWIHAAGGITGGHTDTKGLAAAIDATGADEVAAGYGNTYPFALLAMVIYAKILVAVIPL
;
A
#
# COMPACT_ATOMS: atom_id res chain seq x y z
N MET A 1 -24.96 6.97 30.02
CA MET A 1 -23.86 6.00 30.16
C MET A 1 -24.11 4.81 29.25
N ALA A 2 -25.04 3.89 29.54
CA ALA A 2 -25.28 2.69 28.73
C ALA A 2 -25.44 2.89 27.20
N PHE A 3 -26.15 3.95 26.76
CA PHE A 3 -26.28 4.26 25.32
C PHE A 3 -24.96 4.71 24.68
N ILE A 4 -24.17 5.52 25.39
CA ILE A 4 -22.85 5.97 24.93
C ILE A 4 -21.90 4.78 24.86
N ASP A 5 -21.91 3.91 25.87
CA ASP A 5 -21.08 2.70 25.91
C ASP A 5 -21.45 1.74 24.77
N THR A 6 -22.75 1.63 24.44
CA THR A 6 -23.22 0.85 23.28
C THR A 6 -22.78 1.45 21.95
N LEU A 7 -22.82 2.78 21.83
CA LEU A 7 -22.38 3.49 20.63
C LEU A 7 -20.87 3.34 20.42
N VAL A 8 -20.09 3.56 21.48
CA VAL A 8 -18.63 3.46 21.48
C VAL A 8 -18.15 2.03 21.25
N GLY A 9 -18.90 1.04 21.74
CA GLY A 9 -18.64 -0.38 21.44
C GLY A 9 -18.96 -0.78 19.99
N SER A 10 -19.63 0.07 19.20
CA SER A 10 -19.89 -0.21 17.79
C SER A 10 -18.68 0.20 16.94
N GLY A 11 -17.94 -0.78 16.42
CA GLY A 11 -16.82 -0.51 15.52
C GLY A 11 -17.22 0.32 14.29
N VAL A 12 -18.47 0.20 13.81
CA VAL A 12 -18.99 1.03 12.72
C VAL A 12 -19.03 2.49 13.14
N PHE A 13 -19.57 2.78 14.33
CA PHE A 13 -19.61 4.14 14.85
C PHE A 13 -18.20 4.72 15.00
N VAL A 14 -17.27 3.97 15.59
CA VAL A 14 -15.88 4.41 15.78
C VAL A 14 -15.20 4.72 14.45
N MET A 15 -15.37 3.84 13.45
CA MET A 15 -14.84 4.06 12.09
C MET A 15 -15.41 5.33 11.46
N PHE A 16 -16.72 5.53 11.48
CA PHE A 16 -17.34 6.74 10.91
C PHE A 16 -17.00 7.99 11.71
N LEU A 17 -16.81 7.89 13.03
CA LEU A 17 -16.32 8.98 13.87
C LEU A 17 -14.91 9.39 13.44
N ALA A 18 -14.00 8.43 13.26
CA ALA A 18 -12.66 8.66 12.75
C ALA A 18 -12.68 9.32 11.36
N VAL A 19 -13.55 8.86 10.46
CA VAL A 19 -13.73 9.48 9.14
C VAL A 19 -14.20 10.92 9.24
N VAL A 20 -15.26 11.20 10.03
CA VAL A 20 -15.82 12.55 10.14
C VAL A 20 -14.81 13.53 10.76
N VAL A 21 -14.21 13.14 11.90
CA VAL A 21 -13.21 13.96 12.59
C VAL A 21 -11.96 14.13 11.73
N GLY A 22 -11.51 13.05 11.11
CA GLY A 22 -10.34 13.04 10.25
C GLY A 22 -10.51 13.88 9.00
N MET A 23 -11.66 13.81 8.32
CA MET A 23 -11.95 14.65 7.15
C MET A 23 -12.11 16.12 7.53
N ALA A 24 -12.70 16.42 8.69
CA ALA A 24 -12.78 17.78 9.21
C ALA A 24 -11.37 18.35 9.49
N PHE A 25 -10.51 17.56 10.14
CA PHE A 25 -9.12 17.91 10.40
C PHE A 25 -8.29 18.01 9.10
N GLY A 26 -8.48 17.09 8.16
CA GLY A 26 -7.75 17.03 6.90
C GLY A 26 -7.98 18.24 5.99
N ARG A 27 -9.09 18.97 6.19
CA ARG A 27 -9.40 20.24 5.52
C ARG A 27 -8.69 21.45 6.13
N ILE A 28 -8.17 21.34 7.36
CA ILE A 28 -7.42 22.41 8.02
C ILE A 28 -6.11 22.64 7.25
N ASN A 29 -5.82 23.91 6.96
CA ASN A 29 -4.62 24.31 6.24
C ASN A 29 -3.53 24.66 7.24
N PHE A 30 -2.45 23.88 7.27
CA PHE A 30 -1.34 24.05 8.22
C PHE A 30 -0.29 25.08 7.77
N GLY A 31 -0.66 26.00 6.87
CA GLY A 31 0.26 26.96 6.26
C GLY A 31 1.07 26.32 5.12
N ARG A 32 1.60 27.15 4.21
CA ARG A 32 2.24 26.73 2.93
C ARG A 32 1.37 25.82 2.02
N GLY A 33 0.05 25.81 2.20
CA GLY A 33 -0.86 24.99 1.38
C GLY A 33 -0.87 23.50 1.72
N ILE A 34 -0.31 23.12 2.88
CA ILE A 34 -0.32 21.73 3.34
C ILE A 34 -1.69 21.43 3.96
N LYS A 35 -2.43 20.55 3.29
CA LYS A 35 -3.68 19.92 3.74
C LYS A 35 -3.42 18.42 3.78
N PHE A 36 -3.89 17.76 4.83
CA PHE A 36 -3.78 16.30 4.99
C PHE A 36 -4.87 15.56 4.19
N GLY A 37 -5.86 16.26 3.65
CA GLY A 37 -6.81 15.68 2.69
C GLY A 37 -7.48 14.42 3.22
N VAL A 38 -7.45 13.36 2.40
CA VAL A 38 -8.07 12.08 2.71
C VAL A 38 -7.19 11.22 3.64
N ALA A 39 -5.98 11.68 3.99
CA ALA A 39 -5.15 11.08 5.04
C ALA A 39 -5.56 11.51 6.46
N GLY A 40 -6.41 12.52 6.61
CA GLY A 40 -6.92 12.95 7.92
C GLY A 40 -7.56 11.83 8.77
N PRO A 41 -8.43 10.96 8.20
CA PRO A 41 -8.95 9.77 8.86
C PRO A 41 -7.90 8.84 9.48
N LEU A 42 -6.70 8.71 8.88
CA LEU A 42 -5.60 7.93 9.46
C LEU A 42 -5.15 8.49 10.81
N PHE A 43 -4.92 9.80 10.87
CA PHE A 43 -4.45 10.46 12.09
C PHE A 43 -5.54 10.52 13.16
N ALA A 44 -6.80 10.77 12.76
CA ALA A 44 -7.93 10.70 13.69
C ALA A 44 -8.09 9.28 14.24
N GLY A 45 -7.95 8.26 13.39
CA GLY A 45 -7.93 6.87 13.80
C GLY A 45 -6.80 6.58 14.79
N LEU A 46 -5.57 7.04 14.53
CA LEU A 46 -4.42 6.86 15.43
C LEU A 46 -4.69 7.39 16.84
N VAL A 47 -5.29 8.58 16.92
CA VAL A 47 -5.66 9.19 18.20
C VAL A 47 -6.76 8.38 18.89
N LEU A 48 -7.79 7.94 18.17
CA LEU A 48 -8.86 7.12 18.74
C LEU A 48 -8.33 5.75 19.21
N GLY A 49 -7.49 5.10 18.42
CA GLY A 49 -6.82 3.85 18.80
C GLY A 49 -6.01 4.00 20.09
N HIS A 50 -5.26 5.10 20.22
CA HIS A 50 -4.51 5.41 21.44
C HIS A 50 -5.40 5.57 22.68
N PHE A 51 -6.63 6.06 22.51
CA PHE A 51 -7.62 6.13 23.60
C PHE A 51 -8.35 4.80 23.86
N GLY A 52 -7.91 3.69 23.26
CA GLY A 52 -8.44 2.35 23.51
C GLY A 52 -9.68 2.00 22.70
N PHE A 53 -10.03 2.80 21.68
CA PHE A 53 -11.08 2.41 20.74
C PHE A 53 -10.55 1.32 19.80
N THR A 54 -11.39 0.34 19.50
CA THR A 54 -11.05 -0.79 18.63
C THR A 54 -12.11 -0.99 17.57
N VAL A 55 -11.72 -1.50 16.42
CA VAL A 55 -12.61 -1.88 15.32
C VAL A 55 -12.32 -3.33 14.93
N PRO A 56 -13.32 -4.10 14.48
CA PRO A 56 -13.08 -5.45 14.01
C PRO A 56 -12.14 -5.48 12.78
N ASP A 57 -11.13 -6.34 12.80
CA ASP A 57 -10.13 -6.49 11.72
C ASP A 57 -10.76 -6.67 10.34
N ALA A 58 -11.92 -7.33 10.28
CA ALA A 58 -12.68 -7.56 9.05
C ALA A 58 -13.02 -6.25 8.29
N TYR A 59 -13.11 -5.12 8.98
CA TYR A 59 -13.43 -3.84 8.35
C TYR A 59 -12.25 -3.32 7.51
N SER A 60 -11.01 -3.55 7.94
CA SER A 60 -9.82 -3.16 7.18
C SER A 60 -9.77 -3.89 5.84
N GLY A 61 -9.95 -5.22 5.86
CA GLY A 61 -9.91 -6.06 4.67
C GLY A 61 -11.03 -5.74 3.69
N LEU A 62 -12.26 -5.52 4.18
CA LEU A 62 -13.39 -5.15 3.34
C LEU A 62 -13.20 -3.78 2.69
N THR A 63 -12.90 -2.74 3.48
CA THR A 63 -12.75 -1.38 2.97
C THR A 63 -11.59 -1.26 1.99
N LEU A 64 -10.47 -1.95 2.25
CA LEU A 64 -9.35 -2.06 1.33
C LEU A 64 -9.72 -2.75 0.02
N ALA A 65 -10.42 -3.88 0.07
CA ALA A 65 -10.83 -4.60 -1.13
C ALA A 65 -11.76 -3.75 -2.02
N LEU A 66 -12.72 -3.04 -1.41
CA LEU A 66 -13.61 -2.11 -2.12
C LEU A 66 -12.83 -0.95 -2.77
N PHE A 67 -11.90 -0.35 -2.03
CA PHE A 67 -11.01 0.70 -2.53
C PHE A 67 -10.21 0.21 -3.75
N VAL A 68 -9.54 -0.93 -3.61
CA VAL A 68 -8.69 -1.49 -4.67
C VAL A 68 -9.48 -1.93 -5.89
N ALA A 69 -10.68 -2.48 -5.71
CA ALA A 69 -11.55 -2.83 -6.83
C ALA A 69 -11.92 -1.60 -7.66
N ALA A 70 -12.33 -0.50 -7.01
CA ALA A 70 -12.67 0.73 -7.71
C ALA A 70 -11.47 1.31 -8.47
N VAL A 71 -10.33 1.41 -7.78
CA VAL A 71 -9.07 1.90 -8.35
C VAL A 71 -8.60 1.06 -9.54
N GLY A 72 -8.60 -0.27 -9.40
CA GLY A 72 -8.17 -1.16 -10.46
C GLY A 72 -9.07 -1.09 -11.69
N LEU A 73 -10.38 -0.97 -11.52
CA LEU A 73 -11.33 -0.82 -12.62
C LEU A 73 -11.15 0.51 -13.37
N ILE A 74 -10.79 1.60 -12.67
CA ILE A 74 -10.44 2.87 -13.30
C ILE A 74 -9.14 2.71 -14.11
N ALA A 75 -8.09 2.20 -13.49
CA ALA A 75 -6.76 2.07 -14.10
C ALA A 75 -6.67 1.02 -15.22
N ALA A 76 -7.66 0.14 -15.35
CA ALA A 76 -7.66 -0.93 -16.35
C ALA A 76 -7.65 -0.44 -17.82
N HIS A 77 -8.01 0.81 -18.08
CA HIS A 77 -7.97 1.41 -19.43
C HIS A 77 -6.53 1.67 -19.89
N GLU A 78 -5.68 2.09 -18.95
CA GLU A 78 -4.34 2.60 -19.23
C GLU A 78 -3.25 1.53 -19.09
N ILE A 79 -3.61 0.33 -18.60
CA ILE A 79 -2.64 -0.70 -18.25
C ILE A 79 -1.83 -1.17 -19.46
N GLU A 80 -2.43 -1.28 -20.64
CA GLU A 80 -1.73 -1.75 -21.85
C GLU A 80 -0.64 -0.77 -22.28
N GLY A 81 -0.98 0.52 -22.40
CA GLY A 81 -0.03 1.57 -22.73
C GLY A 81 1.06 1.67 -21.65
N THR A 82 0.67 1.59 -20.38
CA THR A 82 1.61 1.63 -19.24
C THR A 82 2.61 0.47 -19.28
N VAL A 83 2.16 -0.76 -19.54
CA VAL A 83 3.03 -1.95 -19.62
C VAL A 83 3.96 -1.86 -20.82
N LYS A 84 3.46 -1.45 -21.99
CA LYS A 84 4.27 -1.31 -23.20
C LYS A 84 5.36 -0.25 -23.05
N THR A 85 5.05 0.85 -22.37
CA THR A 85 5.99 1.97 -22.20
C THR A 85 6.98 1.75 -21.06
N TYR A 86 6.54 1.18 -19.92
CA TYR A 86 7.31 1.17 -18.67
C TYR A 86 7.44 -0.21 -17.99
N GLY A 87 7.01 -1.32 -18.61
CA GLY A 87 6.97 -2.63 -17.97
C GLY A 87 8.30 -3.07 -17.31
N LEU A 88 9.42 -2.95 -18.02
CA LEU A 88 10.74 -3.30 -17.47
C LEU A 88 11.16 -2.37 -16.32
N ASN A 89 10.79 -1.09 -16.39
CA ASN A 89 11.09 -0.10 -15.36
C ASN A 89 10.40 -0.47 -14.04
N PHE A 90 9.13 -0.89 -14.11
CA PHE A 90 8.39 -1.34 -12.93
C PHE A 90 8.99 -2.61 -12.32
N ILE A 91 9.40 -3.59 -13.14
CA ILE A 91 10.13 -4.77 -12.65
C ILE A 91 11.41 -4.35 -11.92
N ALA A 92 12.20 -3.45 -12.50
CA ALA A 92 13.46 -3.04 -11.87
C ALA A 92 13.25 -2.27 -10.55
N ILE A 93 12.23 -1.41 -10.42
CA ILE A 93 11.90 -0.76 -9.13
C ILE A 93 11.46 -1.80 -8.09
N SER A 94 10.63 -2.74 -8.52
CA SER A 94 10.06 -3.79 -7.66
C SER A 94 11.12 -4.67 -7.00
N VAL A 95 12.27 -4.84 -7.65
CA VAL A 95 13.41 -5.60 -7.12
C VAL A 95 14.33 -4.68 -6.33
N LEU A 96 14.60 -3.47 -6.84
CA LEU A 96 15.54 -2.53 -6.22
C LEU A 96 15.13 -2.15 -4.80
N MET A 97 13.86 -1.75 -4.60
CA MET A 97 13.42 -1.23 -3.31
C MET A 97 13.54 -2.27 -2.17
N PRO A 98 13.03 -3.52 -2.35
CA PRO A 98 13.31 -4.62 -1.42
C PRO A 98 14.80 -4.93 -1.25
N THR A 99 15.59 -4.90 -2.33
CA THR A 99 17.04 -5.15 -2.24
C THR A 99 17.72 -4.14 -1.31
N ILE A 100 17.42 -2.86 -1.48
CA ILE A 100 17.99 -1.78 -0.66
C ILE A 100 17.65 -2.00 0.80
N ALA A 101 16.38 -2.26 1.12
CA ALA A 101 15.94 -2.47 2.49
C ALA A 101 16.52 -3.77 3.09
N ALA A 102 16.72 -4.82 2.30
CA ALA A 102 17.35 -6.06 2.75
C ALA A 102 18.84 -5.85 3.07
N ILE A 103 19.60 -5.20 2.17
CA ILE A 103 21.00 -4.84 2.41
C ILE A 103 21.13 -3.99 3.68
N LEU A 104 20.24 -2.99 3.82
CA LEU A 104 20.26 -2.10 4.96
C LEU A 104 19.95 -2.83 6.27
N THR A 105 19.00 -3.75 6.25
CA THR A 105 18.68 -4.62 7.40
C THR A 105 19.86 -5.51 7.79
N TYR A 106 20.57 -6.08 6.81
CA TYR A 106 21.80 -6.84 7.07
C TYR A 106 22.86 -5.97 7.76
N VAL A 107 23.07 -4.74 7.27
CA VAL A 107 24.00 -3.77 7.88
C VAL A 107 23.58 -3.41 9.31
N TRP A 108 22.27 -3.23 9.56
CA TRP A 108 21.74 -2.97 10.90
C TRP A 108 22.08 -4.08 11.88
N VAL A 109 21.87 -5.34 11.50
CA VAL A 109 22.14 -6.46 12.40
C VAL A 109 23.65 -6.69 12.58
N VAL A 110 24.43 -6.69 11.50
CA VAL A 110 25.83 -7.12 11.55
C VAL A 110 26.77 -6.00 12.03
N VAL A 111 26.49 -4.75 11.68
CA VAL A 111 27.43 -3.63 11.87
C VAL A 111 26.97 -2.65 12.94
N VAL A 112 25.71 -2.25 12.93
CA VAL A 112 25.25 -1.10 13.74
C VAL A 112 24.68 -1.51 15.09
N PHE A 113 23.85 -2.55 15.13
CA PHE A 113 23.18 -3.04 16.33
C PHE A 113 23.48 -4.53 16.59
N PRO A 114 24.75 -4.95 16.72
CA PRO A 114 25.12 -6.36 16.84
C PRO A 114 24.64 -7.03 18.15
N ASN A 115 24.24 -6.24 19.15
CA ASN A 115 23.74 -6.74 20.43
C ASN A 115 22.21 -6.63 20.57
N ALA A 116 21.53 -6.09 19.54
CA ALA A 116 20.08 -5.98 19.54
C ALA A 116 19.43 -7.31 19.13
N SER A 117 18.11 -7.42 19.32
CA SER A 117 17.38 -8.60 18.86
C SER A 117 17.40 -8.67 17.33
N THR A 118 18.12 -9.65 16.81
CA THR A 118 18.20 -9.99 15.40
C THR A 118 16.81 -10.20 14.78
N GLY A 119 15.95 -10.98 15.45
CA GLY A 119 14.58 -11.23 15.00
C GLY A 119 13.78 -9.95 14.83
N LEU A 120 13.83 -9.03 15.82
CA LEU A 120 13.12 -7.75 15.78
C LEU A 120 13.58 -6.88 14.60
N ILE A 121 14.89 -6.71 14.43
CA ILE A 121 15.44 -5.88 13.34
C ILE A 121 15.12 -6.50 11.98
N MET A 122 15.22 -7.82 11.83
CA MET A 122 14.81 -8.51 10.61
C MET A 122 13.32 -8.35 10.33
N GLY A 123 12.47 -8.35 11.36
CA GLY A 123 11.04 -8.05 11.24
C GLY A 123 10.79 -6.65 10.67
N SER A 124 11.62 -5.68 11.05
CA SER A 124 11.51 -4.30 10.57
C SER A 124 11.66 -4.17 9.04
N PHE A 125 12.32 -5.12 8.36
CA PHE A 125 12.38 -5.16 6.88
C PHE A 125 11.01 -5.35 6.24
N SER A 126 10.31 -6.43 6.61
CA SER A 126 9.00 -6.74 6.03
C SER A 126 7.93 -5.78 6.53
N GLY A 127 8.06 -5.28 7.76
CA GLY A 127 7.20 -4.24 8.30
C GLY A 127 7.35 -2.93 7.55
N ALA A 128 8.58 -2.42 7.42
CA ALA A 128 8.84 -1.13 6.78
C ALA A 128 8.36 -1.05 5.33
N LEU A 129 8.42 -2.17 4.60
CA LEU A 129 7.91 -2.33 3.23
C LEU A 129 6.54 -3.05 3.23
N THR A 130 5.81 -3.06 4.34
CA THR A 130 4.42 -3.54 4.47
C THR A 130 4.08 -4.90 3.81
N SER A 131 5.02 -5.84 3.80
CA SER A 131 4.89 -7.09 3.03
C SER A 131 4.54 -8.29 3.92
N SER A 132 3.26 -8.63 3.99
CA SER A 132 2.77 -9.82 4.70
C SER A 132 3.29 -11.15 4.10
N PRO A 133 3.44 -11.32 2.77
CA PRO A 133 4.09 -12.51 2.21
C PRO A 133 5.56 -12.63 2.64
N GLY A 134 6.28 -11.51 2.73
CA GLY A 134 7.64 -11.48 3.28
C GLY A 134 7.69 -11.93 4.75
N LEU A 135 6.74 -11.49 5.56
CA LEU A 135 6.57 -11.94 6.95
C LEU A 135 6.36 -13.46 7.05
N GLY A 136 5.37 -13.99 6.32
CA GLY A 136 5.05 -15.42 6.36
C GLY A 136 6.26 -16.27 5.95
N SER A 137 6.95 -15.87 4.89
CA SER A 137 8.15 -16.54 4.39
C SER A 137 9.32 -16.52 5.37
N ALA A 138 9.48 -15.46 6.17
CA ALA A 138 10.51 -15.40 7.20
C ALA A 138 10.18 -16.32 8.38
N ILE A 139 8.94 -16.27 8.87
CA ILE A 139 8.48 -17.09 10.00
C ILE A 139 8.64 -18.58 9.71
N GLU A 140 8.31 -19.02 8.49
CA GLU A 140 8.48 -20.42 8.09
C GLU A 140 9.93 -20.91 8.15
N ALA A 141 10.90 -20.00 8.01
CA ALA A 141 12.33 -20.30 8.00
C ALA A 141 13.00 -20.11 9.37
N LEU A 142 12.31 -19.49 10.34
CA LEU A 142 12.86 -19.13 11.65
C LEU A 142 12.45 -20.13 12.75
N PRO A 143 13.31 -20.36 13.76
CA PRO A 143 12.90 -20.99 15.01
C PRO A 143 11.82 -20.17 15.72
N GLU A 144 10.97 -20.83 16.52
CA GLU A 144 9.77 -20.24 17.15
C GLU A 144 10.06 -18.94 17.93
N ALA A 145 11.13 -18.91 18.74
CA ALA A 145 11.52 -17.72 19.50
C ALA A 145 11.90 -16.53 18.60
N ALA A 146 12.63 -16.78 17.50
CA ALA A 146 13.02 -15.74 16.55
C ALA A 146 11.84 -15.31 15.67
N ALA A 147 10.92 -16.22 15.35
CA ALA A 147 9.70 -15.91 14.63
C ALA A 147 8.78 -14.95 15.40
N GLN A 148 8.64 -15.13 16.72
CA GLN A 148 7.87 -14.20 17.56
C GLN A 148 8.47 -12.79 17.55
N GLN A 149 9.80 -12.69 17.70
CA GLN A 149 10.51 -11.41 17.61
C GLN A 149 10.35 -10.77 16.23
N TYR A 150 10.42 -11.56 15.16
CA TYR A 150 10.19 -11.09 13.81
C TYR A 150 8.78 -10.53 13.62
N GLN A 151 7.74 -11.20 14.14
CA GLN A 151 6.36 -10.74 14.07
C GLN A 151 6.15 -9.39 14.77
N ILE A 152 6.76 -9.22 15.95
CA ILE A 152 6.73 -7.95 16.66
C ILE A 152 7.38 -6.87 15.79
N GLY A 153 8.57 -7.12 15.27
CA GLY A 153 9.29 -6.15 14.45
C GLY A 153 8.60 -5.79 13.14
N HIS A 154 7.91 -6.76 12.53
CA HIS A 154 7.03 -6.51 11.40
C HIS A 154 5.90 -5.55 11.79
N SER A 155 5.22 -5.81 12.90
CA SER A 155 4.07 -5.03 13.34
C SER A 155 4.45 -3.56 13.61
N VAL A 156 5.58 -3.32 14.29
CA VAL A 156 6.08 -1.95 14.51
C VAL A 156 6.48 -1.31 13.19
N GLY A 157 7.25 -2.04 12.38
CA GLY A 157 7.75 -1.54 11.11
C GLY A 157 6.62 -1.20 10.14
N TYR A 158 5.52 -1.94 10.19
CA TYR A 158 4.33 -1.71 9.36
C TYR A 158 3.75 -0.33 9.61
N VAL A 159 3.53 0.05 10.87
CA VAL A 159 2.99 1.37 11.21
C VAL A 159 3.93 2.48 10.76
N ILE A 160 5.23 2.35 11.04
CA ILE A 160 6.24 3.34 10.66
C ILE A 160 6.36 3.46 9.13
N GLY A 161 6.41 2.32 8.43
CA GLY A 161 6.49 2.22 6.98
C GLY A 161 5.32 2.94 6.30
N VAL A 162 4.11 2.63 6.75
CA VAL A 162 2.86 3.27 6.30
C VAL A 162 2.90 4.78 6.46
N LEU A 163 3.26 5.27 7.66
CA LEU A 163 3.30 6.71 7.92
C LEU A 163 4.29 7.40 6.97
N ILE A 164 5.47 6.83 6.78
CA ILE A 164 6.52 7.39 5.92
C ILE A 164 6.08 7.45 4.46
N ILE A 165 5.58 6.36 3.88
CA ILE A 165 5.19 6.35 2.47
C ILE A 165 3.98 7.25 2.21
N VAL A 166 2.99 7.27 3.11
CA VAL A 166 1.81 8.16 3.00
C VAL A 166 2.24 9.62 3.06
N MET A 167 3.12 9.98 4.00
CA MET A 167 3.65 11.34 4.10
C MET A 167 4.50 11.70 2.88
N PHE A 168 5.36 10.79 2.42
CA PHE A 168 6.20 10.99 1.25
C PHE A 168 5.36 11.31 0.01
N GLN A 169 4.33 10.50 -0.28
CA GLN A 169 3.47 10.70 -1.45
C GLN A 169 2.70 12.02 -1.42
N GLN A 170 2.28 12.49 -0.23
CA GLN A 170 1.59 13.78 -0.09
C GLN A 170 2.53 15.00 -0.09
N LEU A 171 3.72 14.86 0.48
CA LEU A 171 4.65 15.99 0.66
C LEU A 171 5.57 16.17 -0.55
N TYR A 172 6.01 15.10 -1.19
CA TYR A 172 7.01 15.18 -2.26
C TYR A 172 6.59 16.08 -3.44
N PRO A 173 5.36 15.99 -4.01
CA PRO A 173 4.95 16.87 -5.11
C PRO A 173 4.96 18.35 -4.72
N LYS A 174 4.56 18.65 -3.48
CA LYS A 174 4.51 20.02 -2.95
C LYS A 174 5.91 20.57 -2.67
N LEU A 175 6.77 19.76 -2.04
CA LEU A 175 8.14 20.16 -1.68
C LEU A 175 9.05 20.31 -2.90
N SER A 176 8.83 19.51 -3.95
CA SER A 176 9.57 19.61 -5.20
C SER A 176 9.08 20.75 -6.11
N GLY A 177 8.02 21.48 -5.72
CA GLY A 177 7.44 22.54 -6.54
C GLY A 177 6.86 22.03 -7.86
N MET A 178 6.40 20.77 -7.87
CA MET A 178 5.99 20.07 -9.08
C MET A 178 4.68 20.63 -9.63
N ASN A 179 4.63 20.86 -10.94
CA ASN A 179 3.40 21.16 -11.64
C ASN A 179 2.69 19.85 -12.00
N LEU A 180 1.71 19.45 -11.17
CA LEU A 180 0.97 18.22 -11.37
C LEU A 180 0.19 18.18 -12.69
N ASP A 181 -0.30 19.32 -13.18
CA ASP A 181 -1.02 19.36 -14.45
C ASP A 181 -0.08 19.06 -15.62
N ALA A 182 1.16 19.56 -15.56
CA ALA A 182 2.18 19.25 -16.56
C ALA A 182 2.61 17.77 -16.52
N GLU A 183 2.69 17.17 -15.33
CA GLU A 183 3.01 15.73 -15.17
C GLU A 183 1.88 14.85 -15.70
N LYS A 184 0.61 15.22 -15.46
CA LYS A 184 -0.55 14.54 -16.06
C LYS A 184 -0.56 14.66 -17.57
N GLN A 185 -0.21 15.81 -18.12
CA GLN A 185 -0.09 15.98 -19.56
C GLN A 185 1.01 15.09 -20.13
N GLN A 186 2.18 15.02 -19.49
CA GLN A 186 3.26 14.13 -19.90
C GLN A 186 2.85 12.65 -19.87
N PHE A 187 2.05 12.26 -18.87
CA PHE A 187 1.44 10.94 -18.79
C PHE A 187 0.56 10.68 -20.03
N SER A 188 -0.38 11.59 -20.33
CA SER A 188 -1.30 11.44 -21.47
C SER A 188 -0.56 11.35 -22.81
N GLU A 189 0.46 12.20 -23.04
CA GLU A 189 1.24 12.20 -24.29
C GLU A 189 2.00 10.88 -24.54
N LYS A 190 2.38 10.15 -23.49
CA LYS A 190 3.18 8.91 -23.61
C LYS A 190 2.37 7.62 -23.58
N VAL A 191 1.15 7.67 -23.03
CA VAL A 191 0.34 6.46 -22.73
C VAL A 191 -1.05 6.52 -23.36
N SER A 192 -1.69 7.69 -23.40
CA SER A 192 -3.08 7.86 -23.89
C SER A 192 -3.23 7.61 -25.40
N ASP A 193 -2.18 7.82 -26.21
CA ASP A 193 -2.23 7.57 -27.66
C ASP A 193 -2.15 6.07 -28.02
N ILE A 194 -1.82 5.20 -27.05
CA ILE A 194 -1.67 3.74 -27.24
C ILE A 194 -2.92 2.99 -26.75
N ALA A 195 -3.73 3.57 -25.87
CA ALA A 195 -4.99 3.00 -25.44
C ALA A 195 -6.01 3.10 -26.59
N GLU A 196 -6.16 2.04 -27.38
CA GLU A 196 -7.19 1.97 -28.41
C GLU A 196 -8.57 2.19 -27.77
N ASN A 197 -9.27 3.24 -28.21
CA ASN A 197 -10.70 3.43 -27.99
C ASN A 197 -11.47 2.35 -28.75
N ALA A 198 -11.42 1.11 -28.27
CA ALA A 198 -12.47 0.17 -28.57
C ALA A 198 -13.78 0.79 -28.03
N ASN A 199 -14.84 0.84 -28.84
CA ASN A 199 -16.19 1.21 -28.40
C ASN A 199 -16.70 0.16 -27.42
N ILE A 200 -16.14 0.14 -26.21
CA ILE A 200 -16.57 -0.71 -25.12
C ILE A 200 -17.72 0.02 -24.44
N GLU A 201 -18.85 -0.65 -24.34
CA GLU A 201 -20.01 -0.15 -23.62
C GLU A 201 -19.62 0.17 -22.18
N VAL A 202 -19.90 1.39 -21.74
CA VAL A 202 -19.69 1.86 -20.36
C VAL A 202 -21.04 1.98 -19.69
N VAL A 203 -21.22 1.34 -18.54
CA VAL A 203 -22.44 1.47 -17.72
C VAL A 203 -22.17 2.39 -16.53
N THR A 204 -23.21 3.00 -15.95
CA THR A 204 -23.04 3.88 -14.78
C THR A 204 -22.36 3.15 -13.62
N PHE A 205 -22.93 2.03 -13.18
CA PHE A 205 -22.31 1.14 -12.20
C PHE A 205 -22.89 -0.26 -12.30
N SER A 206 -22.03 -1.28 -12.34
CA SER A 206 -22.43 -2.69 -12.38
C SER A 206 -22.12 -3.33 -11.02
N VAL A 207 -23.15 -3.44 -10.17
CA VAL A 207 -23.03 -4.11 -8.86
C VAL A 207 -22.52 -5.54 -9.03
N LEU A 208 -23.04 -6.26 -10.03
CA LEU A 208 -22.62 -7.64 -10.32
C LEU A 208 -21.16 -7.70 -10.77
N GLY A 209 -20.72 -6.80 -11.66
CA GLY A 209 -19.32 -6.74 -12.09
C GLY A 209 -18.37 -6.41 -10.93
N PHE A 210 -18.75 -5.46 -10.08
CA PHE A 210 -17.96 -5.07 -8.91
C PHE A 210 -17.87 -6.21 -7.89
N ALA A 211 -18.98 -6.89 -7.61
CA ALA A 211 -19.01 -8.07 -6.76
C ALA A 211 -18.19 -9.24 -7.33
N LEU A 212 -18.22 -9.44 -8.66
CA LEU A 212 -17.42 -10.45 -9.33
C LEU A 212 -15.92 -10.17 -9.16
N VAL A 213 -15.49 -8.91 -9.31
CA VAL A 213 -14.09 -8.49 -9.07
C VAL A 213 -13.67 -8.82 -7.65
N LEU A 214 -14.50 -8.47 -6.65
CA LEU A 214 -14.19 -8.76 -5.25
C LEU A 214 -14.12 -10.26 -4.99
N ALA A 215 -15.11 -11.03 -5.44
CA ALA A 215 -15.20 -12.46 -5.19
C ALA A 215 -14.10 -13.26 -5.90
N THR A 216 -13.87 -13.00 -7.18
CA THR A 216 -12.82 -13.70 -7.94
C THR A 216 -11.43 -13.19 -7.57
N GLY A 217 -11.30 -11.92 -7.20
CA GLY A 217 -10.06 -11.33 -6.69
C GLY A 217 -9.64 -11.85 -5.33
N THR A 218 -10.57 -12.01 -4.38
CA THR A 218 -10.24 -12.60 -3.07
C THR A 218 -9.83 -14.06 -3.22
N VAL A 219 -10.52 -14.82 -4.09
CA VAL A 219 -10.15 -16.20 -4.43
C VAL A 219 -8.76 -16.23 -5.05
N LEU A 220 -8.52 -15.48 -6.14
CA LEU A 220 -7.22 -15.40 -6.82
C LEU A 220 -6.10 -15.01 -5.85
N GLY A 221 -6.37 -14.03 -4.98
CA GLY A 221 -5.43 -13.54 -3.98
C GLY A 221 -5.04 -14.56 -2.92
N SER A 222 -5.94 -15.51 -2.65
CA SER A 222 -5.77 -16.56 -1.64
C SER A 222 -5.13 -17.83 -2.20
N ILE A 223 -4.92 -17.94 -3.52
CA ILE A 223 -4.28 -19.11 -4.13
C ILE A 223 -2.81 -19.15 -3.68
N PRO A 224 -2.39 -20.20 -2.96
CA PRO A 224 -0.99 -20.40 -2.61
C PRO A 224 -0.21 -20.79 -3.87
N ILE A 225 0.84 -20.04 -4.18
CA ILE A 225 1.76 -20.33 -5.29
C ILE A 225 3.02 -20.95 -4.67
N PRO A 226 3.21 -22.27 -4.76
CA PRO A 226 4.42 -22.92 -4.26
C PRO A 226 5.60 -22.61 -5.20
N LEU A 227 6.64 -22.00 -4.66
CA LEU A 227 7.89 -21.70 -5.39
C LEU A 227 9.01 -22.67 -5.02
N GLY A 228 8.67 -23.92 -4.71
CA GLY A 228 9.62 -24.95 -4.30
C GLY A 228 10.40 -24.53 -3.04
N PRO A 229 11.75 -24.52 -3.05
CA PRO A 229 12.57 -24.15 -1.88
C PRO A 229 12.31 -22.72 -1.36
N ILE A 230 11.78 -21.83 -2.20
CA ILE A 230 11.52 -20.42 -1.86
C ILE A 230 10.27 -20.28 -0.98
N GLY A 231 9.46 -21.34 -0.81
CA GLY A 231 8.26 -21.32 0.05
C GLY A 231 6.98 -21.04 -0.71
N VAL A 232 5.94 -20.63 0.00
CA VAL A 232 4.62 -20.34 -0.56
C VAL A 232 4.38 -18.85 -0.57
N ILE A 233 3.95 -18.31 -1.71
CA ILE A 233 3.54 -16.91 -1.84
C ILE A 233 2.05 -16.82 -2.09
N THR A 234 1.43 -15.78 -1.58
CA THR A 234 0.07 -15.38 -1.94
C THR A 234 0.10 -13.92 -2.37
N LEU A 235 -0.80 -13.53 -3.28
CA LEU A 235 -0.94 -12.13 -3.67
C LEU A 235 -1.64 -11.30 -2.58
N GLY A 236 -2.33 -12.00 -1.66
CA GLY A 236 -3.22 -11.43 -0.68
C GLY A 236 -4.52 -10.94 -1.33
N THR A 237 -5.53 -10.66 -0.50
CA THR A 237 -6.81 -10.12 -0.97
C THR A 237 -6.62 -8.87 -1.82
N THR A 238 -5.74 -7.96 -1.39
CA THR A 238 -5.46 -6.71 -2.09
C THR A 238 -4.84 -6.93 -3.46
N GLY A 239 -3.80 -7.76 -3.57
CA GLY A 239 -3.15 -8.06 -4.84
C GLY A 239 -4.08 -8.79 -5.81
N GLY A 240 -4.81 -9.79 -5.31
CA GLY A 240 -5.76 -10.56 -6.12
C GLY A 240 -6.92 -9.69 -6.63
N VAL A 241 -7.52 -8.86 -5.77
CA VAL A 241 -8.59 -7.94 -6.17
C VAL A 241 -8.09 -6.91 -7.18
N LEU A 242 -6.89 -6.36 -7.00
CA LEU A 242 -6.32 -5.40 -7.96
C LEU A 242 -6.10 -6.04 -9.32
N ILE A 243 -5.43 -7.19 -9.38
CA ILE A 243 -5.12 -7.88 -10.64
C ILE A 243 -6.42 -8.26 -11.34
N THR A 244 -7.39 -8.81 -10.62
CA THR A 244 -8.71 -9.12 -11.18
C THR A 244 -9.40 -7.86 -11.69
N ALA A 245 -9.39 -6.75 -10.95
CA ALA A 245 -9.98 -5.49 -11.39
C ALA A 245 -9.34 -4.98 -12.69
N LEU A 246 -8.00 -5.03 -12.78
CA LEU A 246 -7.25 -4.62 -13.96
C LEU A 246 -7.53 -5.54 -15.16
N VAL A 247 -7.49 -6.86 -14.98
CA VAL A 247 -7.71 -7.83 -16.06
C VAL A 247 -9.16 -7.78 -16.54
N LEU A 248 -10.13 -7.85 -15.64
CA LEU A 248 -11.54 -7.88 -16.02
C LEU A 248 -12.00 -6.51 -16.54
N GLY A 249 -11.47 -5.41 -15.99
CA GLY A 249 -11.66 -4.08 -16.53
C GLY A 249 -11.08 -3.95 -17.94
N TYR A 250 -9.88 -4.48 -18.19
CA TYR A 250 -9.22 -4.46 -19.50
C TYR A 250 -10.02 -5.24 -20.54
N LEU A 251 -10.52 -6.44 -20.19
CA LEU A 251 -11.41 -7.24 -21.05
C LEU A 251 -12.73 -6.51 -21.38
N GLY A 252 -13.16 -5.61 -20.50
CA GLY A 252 -14.30 -4.71 -20.69
C GLY A 252 -15.68 -5.35 -20.49
N LYS A 253 -15.88 -6.61 -20.89
CA LYS A 253 -17.12 -7.37 -20.66
C LYS A 253 -16.86 -8.86 -20.46
N ILE A 254 -17.70 -9.51 -19.66
CA ILE A 254 -17.69 -10.96 -19.44
C ILE A 254 -19.12 -11.47 -19.61
N GLY A 255 -19.40 -12.09 -20.77
CA GLY A 255 -20.75 -12.53 -21.11
C GLY A 255 -21.75 -11.35 -21.06
N PRO A 256 -22.80 -11.40 -20.21
CA PRO A 256 -23.77 -10.32 -20.05
C PRO A 256 -23.33 -9.21 -19.08
N VAL A 257 -22.18 -9.34 -18.41
CA VAL A 257 -21.72 -8.41 -17.38
C VAL A 257 -20.72 -7.43 -17.96
N THR A 258 -21.07 -6.14 -17.95
CA THR A 258 -20.15 -5.06 -18.33
C THR A 258 -19.24 -4.71 -17.14
N MET A 259 -17.93 -4.70 -17.41
CA MET A 259 -16.89 -4.39 -16.40
C MET A 259 -16.42 -2.94 -16.49
N ARG A 260 -16.59 -2.29 -17.65
CA ARG A 260 -16.36 -0.84 -17.80
C ARG A 260 -17.48 -0.06 -17.12
N MET A 261 -17.12 0.70 -16.10
CA MET A 261 -18.06 1.55 -15.37
C MET A 261 -17.61 3.01 -15.44
N GLU A 262 -18.53 3.93 -15.15
CA GLU A 262 -18.23 5.35 -15.13
C GLU A 262 -17.16 5.68 -14.08
N THR A 263 -16.07 6.32 -14.52
CA THR A 263 -14.93 6.66 -13.65
C THR A 263 -15.31 7.64 -12.54
N THR A 264 -16.28 8.53 -12.78
CA THR A 264 -16.85 9.43 -11.78
C THR A 264 -17.40 8.66 -10.58
N ILE A 265 -18.24 7.64 -10.83
CA ILE A 265 -18.87 6.85 -9.75
C ILE A 265 -17.84 6.00 -9.02
N LEU A 266 -16.92 5.37 -9.76
CA LEU A 266 -15.83 4.60 -9.15
C LEU A 266 -14.92 5.48 -8.28
N SER A 267 -14.67 6.73 -8.68
CA SER A 267 -13.85 7.69 -7.92
C SER A 267 -14.50 8.07 -6.59
N GLU A 268 -15.83 8.23 -6.56
CA GLU A 268 -16.58 8.49 -5.33
C GLU A 268 -16.55 7.27 -4.39
N ILE A 269 -16.77 6.06 -4.93
CA ILE A 269 -16.66 4.81 -4.17
C ILE A 269 -15.24 4.68 -3.60
N ARG A 270 -14.22 4.94 -4.41
CA ARG A 270 -12.81 4.94 -4.00
C ARG A 270 -12.56 5.93 -2.86
N ALA A 271 -12.99 7.18 -2.99
CA ALA A 271 -12.75 8.20 -1.96
C ALA A 271 -13.42 7.83 -0.63
N PHE A 272 -14.66 7.34 -0.70
CA PHE A 272 -15.42 6.89 0.47
C PHE A 272 -14.77 5.69 1.17
N THR A 273 -14.42 4.67 0.40
CA THR A 273 -13.79 3.43 0.91
C THR A 273 -12.39 3.68 1.43
N LEU A 274 -11.63 4.59 0.79
CA LEU A 274 -10.32 5.02 1.25
C LEU A 274 -10.39 5.68 2.64
N ALA A 275 -11.32 6.60 2.84
CA ALA A 275 -11.46 7.28 4.13
C ALA A 275 -11.75 6.27 5.25
N MET A 276 -12.65 5.31 5.02
CA MET A 276 -12.95 4.23 5.97
C MET A 276 -11.75 3.32 6.22
N PHE A 277 -11.04 2.94 5.16
CA PHE A 277 -9.84 2.11 5.28
C PHE A 277 -8.74 2.77 6.11
N LEU A 278 -8.44 4.05 5.84
CA LEU A 278 -7.44 4.81 6.60
C LEU A 278 -7.87 5.03 8.04
N ALA A 279 -9.17 5.25 8.30
CA ALA A 279 -9.70 5.30 9.66
C ALA A 279 -9.44 4.01 10.44
N VAL A 280 -9.80 2.86 9.87
CA VAL A 280 -9.61 1.55 10.53
C VAL A 280 -8.13 1.29 10.80
N VAL A 281 -7.27 1.46 9.79
CA VAL A 281 -5.82 1.30 9.94
C VAL A 281 -5.26 2.22 11.04
N GLY A 282 -5.74 3.46 11.10
CA GLY A 282 -5.32 4.40 12.13
C GLY A 282 -5.67 3.89 13.52
N ILE A 283 -6.90 3.42 13.72
CA ILE A 283 -7.37 2.90 15.00
C ILE A 283 -6.51 1.69 15.42
N ASP A 284 -6.31 0.74 14.52
CA ASP A 284 -5.51 -0.46 14.78
C ASP A 284 -4.07 -0.09 15.17
N ALA A 285 -3.44 0.79 14.38
CA ALA A 285 -2.10 1.28 14.67
C ALA A 285 -2.01 2.05 16.00
N GLY A 286 -3.04 2.81 16.36
CA GLY A 286 -3.06 3.62 17.57
C GLY A 286 -3.11 2.80 18.85
N SER A 287 -3.74 1.63 18.80
CA SER A 287 -4.00 0.78 19.96
C SER A 287 -2.75 0.16 20.60
N GLY A 288 -1.63 0.07 19.88
CA GLY A 288 -0.40 -0.58 20.38
C GLY A 288 0.90 0.19 20.13
N LEU A 289 0.87 1.31 19.40
CA LEU A 289 2.09 2.02 18.98
C LEU A 289 2.94 2.51 20.15
N VAL A 290 2.32 3.11 21.18
CA VAL A 290 3.06 3.72 22.30
C VAL A 290 3.73 2.66 23.18
N GLU A 291 3.00 1.60 23.52
CA GLU A 291 3.51 0.48 24.32
C GLU A 291 4.62 -0.26 23.59
N THR A 292 4.43 -0.50 22.29
CA THR A 292 5.42 -1.17 21.45
C THR A 292 6.73 -0.37 21.35
N ILE A 293 6.67 0.96 21.21
CA ILE A 293 7.87 1.81 21.20
C ILE A 293 8.54 1.82 22.58
N ALA A 294 7.75 1.84 23.65
CA ALA A 294 8.26 1.81 25.02
C ALA A 294 8.95 0.48 25.37
N GLU A 295 8.45 -0.63 24.82
CA GLU A 295 8.91 -2.00 25.12
C GLU A 295 10.09 -2.44 24.24
N TYR A 296 10.05 -2.15 22.93
CA TYR A 296 11.04 -2.64 21.96
C TYR A 296 12.08 -1.59 21.53
N GLY A 297 12.00 -0.40 22.11
CA GLY A 297 13.03 0.63 22.02
C GLY A 297 13.04 1.45 20.72
N VAL A 298 13.89 2.47 20.71
CA VAL A 298 14.04 3.41 19.57
C VAL A 298 14.68 2.73 18.35
N GLU A 299 15.44 1.65 18.57
CA GLU A 299 16.19 0.95 17.52
C GLU A 299 15.27 0.46 16.40
N ILE A 300 14.14 -0.16 16.75
CA ILE A 300 13.22 -0.72 15.76
C ILE A 300 12.50 0.36 14.94
N VAL A 301 12.20 1.49 15.57
CA VAL A 301 11.61 2.66 14.90
C VAL A 301 12.61 3.24 13.92
N VAL A 302 13.88 3.34 14.32
CA VAL A 302 14.97 3.85 13.48
C VAL A 302 15.24 2.90 12.32
N THR A 303 15.39 1.59 12.56
CA THR A 303 15.67 0.63 11.49
C THR A 303 14.52 0.53 10.50
N ALA A 304 13.26 0.45 10.98
CA ALA A 304 12.09 0.45 10.11
C ALA A 304 11.97 1.77 9.31
N GLY A 305 12.15 2.89 10.00
CA GLY A 305 12.04 4.21 9.39
C GLY A 305 13.08 4.42 8.30
N LEU A 306 14.35 4.09 8.58
CA LEU A 306 15.42 4.20 7.61
C LEU A 306 15.28 3.19 6.47
N ASN A 307 14.85 1.95 6.74
CA ASN A 307 14.53 0.98 5.68
C ASN A 307 13.50 1.55 4.70
N SER A 308 12.41 2.11 5.21
CA SER A 308 11.37 2.72 4.39
C SER A 308 11.90 3.94 3.61
N ILE A 309 12.53 4.90 4.30
CA ILE A 309 13.04 6.14 3.69
C ILE A 309 14.07 5.84 2.60
N VAL A 310 15.04 4.98 2.87
CA VAL A 310 16.14 4.71 1.94
C VAL A 310 15.64 3.90 0.73
N ALA A 311 14.70 2.97 0.92
CA ALA A 311 14.04 2.30 -0.19
C ALA A 311 13.25 3.29 -1.07
N ILE A 312 12.49 4.20 -0.47
CA ILE A 312 11.74 5.25 -1.18
C ILE A 312 12.70 6.17 -1.95
N ILE A 313 13.79 6.61 -1.34
CA ILE A 313 14.81 7.43 -2.02
C ILE A 313 15.41 6.68 -3.20
N GLY A 314 15.73 5.38 -3.04
CA GLY A 314 16.21 4.54 -4.14
C GLY A 314 15.22 4.46 -5.30
N GLY A 315 13.95 4.20 -5.01
CA GLY A 315 12.87 4.21 -5.99
C GLY A 315 12.70 5.57 -6.67
N LEU A 316 12.80 6.66 -5.91
CA LEU A 316 12.72 8.03 -6.41
C LEU A 316 13.89 8.38 -7.34
N VAL A 317 15.11 8.03 -6.96
CA VAL A 317 16.30 8.26 -7.80
C VAL A 317 16.16 7.50 -9.12
N LEU A 318 15.75 6.24 -9.07
CA LEU A 318 15.60 5.42 -10.27
C LEU A 318 14.51 5.96 -11.20
N THR A 319 13.32 6.27 -10.66
CA THR A 319 12.17 6.74 -11.44
C THR A 319 12.37 8.17 -11.97
N ARG A 320 12.71 9.11 -11.10
CA ARG A 320 12.70 10.55 -11.42
C ARG A 320 14.04 11.06 -11.94
N VAL A 321 15.16 10.56 -11.41
CA VAL A 321 16.49 11.07 -11.80
C VAL A 321 17.04 10.30 -12.99
N ILE A 322 17.00 8.96 -12.93
CA ILE A 322 17.61 8.10 -13.95
C ILE A 322 16.68 7.97 -15.16
N TRP A 323 15.45 7.51 -14.96
CA TRP A 323 14.52 7.25 -16.08
C TRP A 323 13.65 8.45 -16.47
N LYS A 324 13.62 9.51 -15.65
CA LYS A 324 12.85 10.74 -15.92
C LYS A 324 11.38 10.45 -16.26
N MET A 325 10.80 9.50 -15.52
CA MET A 325 9.38 9.16 -15.61
C MET A 325 8.53 10.31 -15.08
N ASP A 326 7.32 10.48 -15.61
CA ASP A 326 6.33 11.37 -15.00
C ASP A 326 5.97 10.90 -13.58
N TRP A 327 5.43 11.81 -12.78
CA TRP A 327 5.13 11.52 -11.39
C TRP A 327 3.98 10.53 -11.20
N ILE A 328 3.04 10.43 -12.15
CA ILE A 328 1.90 9.52 -12.05
C ILE A 328 2.41 8.07 -12.04
N HIS A 329 3.26 7.71 -13.00
CA HIS A 329 3.91 6.41 -13.03
C HIS A 329 4.95 6.24 -11.92
N ALA A 330 5.74 7.26 -11.61
CA ALA A 330 6.77 7.17 -10.57
C ALA A 330 6.15 6.92 -9.19
N ALA A 331 5.08 7.64 -8.83
CA ALA A 331 4.37 7.47 -7.58
C ALA A 331 3.76 6.06 -7.47
N GLY A 332 3.14 5.56 -8.56
CA GLY A 332 2.61 4.21 -8.63
C GLY A 332 3.70 3.15 -8.47
N GLY A 333 4.82 3.31 -9.18
CA GLY A 333 5.97 2.42 -9.09
C GLY A 333 6.61 2.40 -7.70
N ILE A 334 6.80 3.55 -7.06
CA ILE A 334 7.37 3.64 -5.71
C ILE A 334 6.46 2.96 -4.69
N THR A 335 5.15 3.23 -4.75
CA THR A 335 4.18 2.61 -3.81
C THR A 335 4.04 1.11 -4.05
N GLY A 336 4.10 0.66 -5.30
CA GLY A 336 4.09 -0.76 -5.65
C GLY A 336 5.38 -1.49 -5.25
N GLY A 337 6.55 -0.86 -5.41
CA GLY A 337 7.84 -1.41 -4.99
C GLY A 337 8.02 -1.43 -3.48
N HIS A 338 7.38 -0.50 -2.78
CA HIS A 338 7.24 -0.49 -1.33
C HIS A 338 6.17 -1.48 -0.83
N THR A 339 5.35 -2.03 -1.75
CA THR A 339 4.21 -2.91 -1.48
C THR A 339 3.12 -2.32 -0.59
N ASP A 340 3.01 -0.98 -0.56
CA ASP A 340 2.07 -0.28 0.32
C ASP A 340 0.90 0.34 -0.44
N THR A 341 -0.27 -0.29 -0.29
CA THR A 341 -1.53 0.17 -0.87
C THR A 341 -2.06 1.47 -0.23
N LYS A 342 -1.71 1.78 1.02
CA LYS A 342 -2.02 3.07 1.66
C LYS A 342 -1.20 4.17 1.04
N GLY A 343 0.07 3.88 0.72
CA GLY A 343 0.91 4.74 -0.09
C GLY A 343 0.28 5.04 -1.45
N LEU A 344 -0.23 4.03 -2.16
CA LEU A 344 -0.96 4.21 -3.43
C LEU A 344 -2.15 5.17 -3.25
N ALA A 345 -2.93 4.97 -2.19
CA ALA A 345 -4.09 5.80 -1.95
C ALA A 345 -3.73 7.27 -1.65
N ALA A 346 -2.66 7.48 -0.88
CA ALA A 346 -2.11 8.81 -0.63
C ALA A 346 -1.55 9.44 -1.90
N ALA A 347 -0.95 8.66 -2.80
CA ALA A 347 -0.48 9.12 -4.09
C ALA A 347 -1.65 9.56 -4.99
N ILE A 348 -2.72 8.78 -5.08
CA ILE A 348 -3.94 9.15 -5.85
C ILE A 348 -4.55 10.43 -5.28
N ASP A 349 -4.64 10.58 -3.96
CA ASP A 349 -5.16 11.81 -3.34
C ASP A 349 -4.26 13.02 -3.64
N ALA A 350 -2.94 12.84 -3.55
CA ALA A 350 -1.98 13.90 -3.79
C ALA A 350 -1.93 14.37 -5.25
N THR A 351 -2.12 13.45 -6.21
CA THR A 351 -2.10 13.76 -7.65
C THR A 351 -3.49 14.09 -8.19
N GLY A 352 -4.56 13.59 -7.58
CA GLY A 352 -5.90 13.56 -8.17
C GLY A 352 -5.94 12.78 -9.49
N ALA A 353 -5.15 11.71 -9.59
CA ALA A 353 -5.04 10.84 -10.76
C ALA A 353 -5.12 9.38 -10.32
N ASP A 354 -6.12 8.65 -10.81
CA ASP A 354 -6.34 7.23 -10.50
C ASP A 354 -5.38 6.31 -11.27
N GLU A 355 -4.80 6.81 -12.36
CA GLU A 355 -3.85 6.13 -13.25
C GLU A 355 -2.56 5.73 -12.53
N VAL A 356 -2.25 6.35 -11.39
CA VAL A 356 -1.18 5.95 -10.47
C VAL A 356 -1.26 4.44 -10.17
N ALA A 357 -2.48 3.89 -10.10
CA ALA A 357 -2.68 2.48 -9.79
C ALA A 357 -2.23 1.52 -10.89
N ALA A 358 -2.14 1.96 -12.14
CA ALA A 358 -1.54 1.15 -13.20
C ALA A 358 -0.05 0.89 -12.90
N GLY A 359 0.68 1.92 -12.47
CA GLY A 359 2.08 1.78 -12.05
C GLY A 359 2.23 0.87 -10.82
N TYR A 360 1.34 1.01 -9.83
CA TYR A 360 1.32 0.12 -8.67
C TYR A 360 1.04 -1.33 -9.06
N GLY A 361 0.00 -1.57 -9.86
CA GLY A 361 -0.42 -2.91 -10.29
C GLY A 361 0.67 -3.64 -11.08
N ASN A 362 1.45 -2.92 -11.87
CA ASN A 362 2.58 -3.48 -12.63
C ASN A 362 3.83 -3.74 -11.79
N THR A 363 3.98 -3.07 -10.65
CA THR A 363 5.17 -3.19 -9.79
C THR A 363 4.96 -4.20 -8.66
N TYR A 364 3.77 -4.18 -8.06
CA TYR A 364 3.45 -4.90 -6.82
C TYR A 364 3.68 -6.43 -6.87
N PRO A 365 3.28 -7.18 -7.91
CA PRO A 365 3.45 -8.64 -7.94
C PRO A 365 4.93 -9.06 -7.91
N PHE A 366 5.79 -8.31 -8.61
CA PHE A 366 7.22 -8.57 -8.64
C PHE A 366 7.89 -8.17 -7.32
N ALA A 367 7.40 -7.10 -6.68
CA ALA A 367 7.89 -6.68 -5.38
C ALA A 367 7.55 -7.71 -4.29
N LEU A 368 6.36 -8.31 -4.32
CA LEU A 368 6.01 -9.41 -3.41
C LEU A 368 6.97 -10.59 -3.55
N LEU A 369 7.27 -10.99 -4.79
CA LEU A 369 8.23 -12.06 -5.05
C LEU A 369 9.62 -11.72 -4.50
N ALA A 370 10.09 -10.50 -4.75
CA ALA A 370 11.35 -10.00 -4.22
C ALA A 370 11.37 -10.02 -2.68
N MET A 371 10.31 -9.54 -2.03
CA MET A 371 10.18 -9.51 -0.57
C MET A 371 10.29 -10.91 0.05
N VAL A 372 9.62 -11.91 -0.53
CA VAL A 372 9.69 -13.31 -0.08
C VAL A 372 11.12 -13.85 -0.19
N ILE A 373 11.76 -13.63 -1.33
CA ILE A 373 13.14 -14.09 -1.58
C ILE A 373 14.10 -13.42 -0.58
N TYR A 374 14.04 -12.09 -0.44
CA TYR A 374 14.95 -11.37 0.44
C TYR A 374 14.70 -11.65 1.92
N ALA A 375 13.46 -11.88 2.34
CA ALA A 375 13.15 -12.31 3.70
C ALA A 375 13.86 -13.63 4.04
N LYS A 376 13.85 -14.62 3.15
CA LYS A 376 14.58 -15.88 3.35
C LYS A 376 16.09 -15.71 3.29
N ILE A 377 16.59 -14.87 2.37
CA ILE A 377 18.02 -14.57 2.30
C ILE A 377 18.49 -13.98 3.63
N LEU A 378 17.77 -13.01 4.20
CA LEU A 378 18.10 -12.43 5.50
C LEU A 378 18.16 -13.50 6.60
N VAL A 379 17.17 -14.39 6.67
CA VAL A 379 17.17 -15.51 7.63
C VAL A 379 18.36 -16.45 7.43
N ALA A 380 18.77 -16.70 6.19
CA ALA A 380 19.86 -17.62 5.90
C ALA A 380 21.26 -17.02 6.17
N VAL A 381 21.44 -15.70 5.97
CA VAL A 381 22.75 -15.05 6.04
C VAL A 381 23.03 -14.35 7.37
N ILE A 382 21.99 -14.07 8.16
CA ILE A 382 22.13 -13.43 9.47
C ILE A 382 22.12 -14.51 10.56
N PRO A 383 23.17 -14.60 11.39
CA PRO A 383 23.19 -15.53 12.51
C PRO A 383 22.17 -15.10 13.58
N LEU A 384 21.39 -16.08 14.06
CA LEU A 384 20.37 -15.89 15.11
C LEU A 384 20.95 -15.91 16.52
#